data_AF-A0A4R6YQ64-F1
#
_entry.id   AF-A0A4R6YQ64-F1
#
_cell.length_a   1.000
_cell.length_b   1.000
_cell.length_c   1.000
_cell.angle_alpha   90.00
_cell.angle_beta   90.00
_cell.angle_gamma   90.00
#
_symmetry.space_group_name_H-M   'P 1'
#
loop_
_entity.id
_entity.type
_entity.pdbx_description
1 polymer ?
#
loop_
_entity_poly.entity_id
_entity_poly.type
_entity_poly.pdbx_seq_one_letter_code
_entity_poly.pdbx_strand_id
1 'polypeptide(L)'
;MQDFSVGAVGWKPLAFLLGFVVAFPVLLTYAALWATHSRHYFFAWFVLVITVPLALALLVQLSVVRVRVEGGRLTVGGGLYRESVSLASVDLGAIRPLSPVELPRVLGTRTNGVGMPGFVLGWFRPGHGKKVFATAGSGTALLVPTSGAFDLVVSPVDQAAFVAALGTPR
;
A
#
# COMPACT_ATOMS: atom_id res chain seq x y z
N MET A 1 17.79 -8.09 -12.63
CA MET A 1 16.70 -7.30 -12.00
C MET A 1 15.38 -7.97 -12.32
N GLN A 2 14.57 -8.31 -11.31
CA GLN A 2 13.22 -8.85 -11.51
C GLN A 2 12.21 -7.99 -10.74
N ASP A 3 11.18 -7.53 -11.44
CA ASP A 3 10.15 -6.63 -10.91
C ASP A 3 8.79 -7.35 -10.87
N PHE A 4 8.17 -7.33 -9.71
CA PHE A 4 6.87 -7.92 -9.44
C PHE A 4 5.84 -6.82 -9.16
N SER A 5 4.74 -6.83 -9.90
CA SER A 5 3.60 -5.94 -9.63
C SER A 5 2.86 -6.39 -8.38
N VAL A 6 2.33 -5.44 -7.61
CA VAL A 6 1.55 -5.69 -6.39
C VAL A 6 0.03 -5.57 -6.65
N GLY A 7 -0.36 -5.19 -7.88
CA GLY A 7 -1.77 -4.91 -8.19
C GLY A 7 -2.34 -3.73 -7.40
N ALA A 8 -1.50 -2.71 -7.17
CA ALA A 8 -1.84 -1.52 -6.37
C ALA A 8 -2.91 -0.64 -7.03
N VAL A 9 -2.96 -0.60 -8.36
CA VAL A 9 -4.00 0.10 -9.13
C VAL A 9 -5.11 -0.89 -9.44
N GLY A 10 -6.18 -0.83 -8.65
CA GLY A 10 -7.39 -1.64 -8.84
C GLY A 10 -8.64 -0.80 -8.70
N TRP A 11 -9.80 -1.39 -9.01
CA TRP A 11 -11.08 -0.66 -8.96
C TRP A 11 -11.42 -0.16 -7.54
N LYS A 12 -11.02 -0.89 -6.47
CA LYS A 12 -11.28 -0.50 -5.08
C LYS A 12 -10.49 0.76 -4.67
N PRO A 13 -9.16 0.84 -4.85
CA PRO A 13 -8.44 2.10 -4.67
C PRO A 13 -8.97 3.24 -5.55
N LEU A 14 -9.28 2.97 -6.82
CA LEU A 14 -9.82 4.01 -7.73
C LEU A 14 -11.17 4.56 -7.26
N ALA A 15 -12.10 3.68 -6.89
CA ALA A 15 -13.40 4.08 -6.34
C ALA A 15 -13.23 4.85 -5.02
N PHE A 16 -12.28 4.48 -4.18
CA PHE A 16 -11.97 5.22 -2.95
C PHE A 16 -11.42 6.62 -3.25
N LEU A 17 -10.48 6.76 -4.19
CA LEU A 17 -9.93 8.06 -4.56
C LEU A 17 -11.02 8.96 -5.16
N LEU A 18 -11.82 8.46 -6.11
CA LEU A 18 -12.87 9.25 -6.74
C LEU A 18 -14.01 9.56 -5.77
N GLY A 19 -14.49 8.56 -5.03
CA GLY A 19 -15.63 8.69 -4.14
C GLY A 19 -15.29 9.41 -2.85
N PHE A 20 -14.29 8.93 -2.11
CA PHE A 20 -14.00 9.41 -0.76
C PHE A 20 -13.04 10.61 -0.73
N VAL A 21 -12.03 10.65 -1.62
CA VAL A 21 -11.07 11.76 -1.61
C VAL A 21 -11.60 12.96 -2.39
N VAL A 22 -12.28 12.75 -3.52
CA VAL A 22 -12.76 13.86 -4.37
C VAL A 22 -14.24 14.15 -4.15
N ALA A 23 -15.14 13.21 -4.46
CA ALA A 23 -16.57 13.49 -4.50
C ALA A 23 -17.15 13.81 -3.12
N PHE A 24 -16.79 13.04 -2.08
CA PHE A 24 -17.35 13.20 -0.74
C PHE A 24 -17.08 14.59 -0.13
N PRO A 25 -15.84 15.13 -0.10
CA PRO A 25 -15.60 16.48 0.42
C PRO A 25 -16.33 17.57 -0.35
N VAL A 26 -16.43 17.41 -1.67
CA VAL A 26 -17.13 18.38 -2.54
C VAL A 26 -18.63 18.37 -2.27
N LEU A 27 -19.24 17.18 -2.24
CA LEU A 27 -20.66 17.01 -1.93
C LEU A 27 -21.00 17.50 -0.52
N LEU A 28 -20.15 17.19 0.47
CA LEU A 28 -20.30 17.68 1.83
C LEU A 28 -20.26 19.21 1.88
N THR A 29 -19.34 19.84 1.14
CA THR A 29 -19.24 21.30 1.04
C THR A 29 -20.48 21.90 0.41
N TYR A 30 -20.97 21.33 -0.70
CA TYR A 30 -22.22 21.78 -1.32
C TYR A 30 -23.43 21.65 -0.39
N ALA A 31 -23.55 20.53 0.32
CA ALA A 31 -24.63 20.30 1.27
C ALA A 31 -24.59 21.32 2.42
N ALA A 32 -23.41 21.65 2.94
CA ALA A 32 -23.24 22.67 3.99
C ALA A 32 -23.62 24.08 3.48
N LEU A 33 -23.19 24.44 2.27
CA LEU A 33 -23.54 25.72 1.65
C LEU A 33 -25.04 25.85 1.39
N TRP A 34 -25.67 24.76 0.92
CA TRP A 34 -27.11 24.71 0.72
C TRP A 34 -27.89 24.85 2.03
N ALA A 35 -27.51 24.09 3.06
CA ALA A 35 -28.16 24.15 4.37
C ALA A 35 -28.07 25.55 5.02
N THR A 36 -26.97 26.26 4.77
CA THR A 36 -26.74 27.62 5.28
C THR A 36 -27.26 28.73 4.37
N HIS A 37 -27.90 28.39 3.24
CA HIS A 37 -28.37 29.34 2.22
C HIS A 37 -27.26 30.28 1.70
N SER A 38 -26.01 29.82 1.77
CA SER A 38 -24.83 30.58 1.39
C SER A 38 -24.66 30.58 -0.13
N ARG A 39 -24.36 31.75 -0.71
CA ARG A 39 -24.04 31.89 -2.15
C ARG A 39 -22.56 31.66 -2.47
N HIS A 40 -21.75 31.31 -1.47
CA HIS A 40 -20.30 31.16 -1.61
C HIS A 40 -19.91 29.79 -2.20
N TYR A 41 -20.50 29.42 -3.34
CA TYR A 41 -20.18 28.18 -4.05
C TYR A 41 -18.73 28.09 -4.52
N PHE A 42 -17.98 29.20 -4.52
CA PHE A 42 -16.55 29.19 -4.81
C PHE A 42 -15.73 28.37 -3.81
N PHE A 43 -16.22 28.13 -2.58
CA PHE A 43 -15.56 27.23 -1.64
C PHE A 43 -15.49 25.79 -2.14
N ALA A 44 -16.49 25.32 -2.91
CA ALA A 44 -16.44 24.00 -3.51
C ALA A 44 -15.30 23.89 -4.55
N TRP A 45 -15.02 24.97 -5.29
CA TRP A 45 -13.86 25.02 -6.19
C TRP A 45 -12.54 24.95 -5.43
N PHE A 46 -12.43 25.64 -4.30
CA PHE A 46 -11.25 25.55 -3.45
C PHE A 46 -11.00 24.13 -2.94
N VAL A 47 -12.07 23.43 -2.51
CA VAL A 47 -11.98 22.01 -2.11
C VAL A 47 -11.51 21.14 -3.27
N LEU A 48 -12.04 21.33 -4.49
CA LEU A 48 -11.58 20.61 -5.68
C LEU A 48 -10.10 20.84 -5.99
N VAL A 49 -9.62 22.08 -5.88
CA VAL A 49 -8.21 22.43 -6.13
C VAL A 49 -7.27 21.71 -5.15
N ILE A 50 -7.73 21.32 -3.97
CA ILE A 50 -6.94 20.55 -3.00
C ILE A 50 -7.10 19.05 -3.22
N THR A 51 -8.34 18.57 -3.39
CA THR A 51 -8.62 17.12 -3.41
C THR A 51 -8.19 16.44 -4.69
N VAL A 52 -8.27 17.12 -5.84
CA VAL A 52 -7.86 16.55 -7.13
C VAL A 52 -6.35 16.31 -7.19
N PRO A 53 -5.46 17.28 -6.90
CA PRO A 53 -4.02 17.03 -6.84
C PRO A 53 -3.63 15.97 -5.82
N LEU A 54 -4.29 15.94 -4.65
CA LEU A 54 -4.06 14.89 -3.66
C LEU A 54 -4.42 13.50 -4.20
N ALA A 55 -5.58 13.36 -4.85
CA ALA A 55 -6.00 12.11 -5.46
C ALA A 55 -5.05 11.66 -6.58
N LEU A 56 -4.57 12.61 -7.41
CA LEU A 56 -3.57 12.34 -8.45
C LEU A 56 -2.22 11.93 -7.84
N ALA A 57 -1.75 12.60 -6.79
CA ALA A 57 -0.52 12.25 -6.10
C ALA A 57 -0.60 10.84 -5.50
N LEU A 58 -1.73 10.47 -4.90
CA LEU A 58 -1.98 9.12 -4.41
C LEU A 58 -2.05 8.10 -5.54
N LEU A 59 -2.67 8.44 -6.68
CA LEU A 59 -2.71 7.55 -7.85
C LEU A 59 -1.31 7.31 -8.43
N VAL A 60 -0.49 8.35 -8.54
CA VAL A 60 0.92 8.24 -8.94
C VAL A 60 1.67 7.35 -7.96
N GLN A 61 1.49 7.58 -6.65
CA GLN A 61 2.08 6.76 -5.60
C GLN A 61 1.68 5.28 -5.73
N LEU A 62 0.43 4.95 -6.09
CA LEU A 62 0.01 3.57 -6.35
C LEU A 62 0.68 2.98 -7.60
N SER A 63 0.83 3.78 -8.66
CA SER A 63 1.36 3.30 -9.95
C SER A 63 2.83 2.88 -9.90
N VAL A 64 3.61 3.48 -9.00
CA VAL A 64 5.05 3.23 -8.84
C VAL A 64 5.38 2.12 -7.85
N VAL A 65 4.39 1.57 -7.14
CA VAL A 65 4.59 0.53 -6.14
C VAL A 65 4.90 -0.81 -6.83
N ARG A 66 6.06 -1.37 -6.47
CA ARG A 66 6.61 -2.61 -7.02
C ARG A 66 7.32 -3.39 -5.92
N VAL A 67 7.53 -4.68 -6.15
CA VAL A 67 8.48 -5.49 -5.39
C VAL A 67 9.62 -5.86 -6.34
N ARG A 68 10.86 -5.57 -5.95
CA ARG A 68 12.04 -5.72 -6.81
C ARG A 68 13.08 -6.60 -6.15
N VAL A 69 13.57 -7.58 -6.89
CA VAL A 69 14.67 -8.46 -6.49
C VAL A 69 15.88 -8.16 -7.37
N GLU A 70 16.92 -7.58 -6.78
CA GLU A 70 18.12 -7.16 -7.50
C GLU A 70 19.36 -7.11 -6.59
N GLY A 71 20.50 -7.57 -7.10
CA GLY A 71 21.81 -7.42 -6.44
C GLY A 71 21.86 -7.94 -5.01
N GLY A 72 21.27 -9.11 -4.74
CA GLY A 72 21.22 -9.67 -3.39
C GLY A 72 20.26 -8.95 -2.44
N ARG A 73 19.41 -8.04 -2.93
CA ARG A 73 18.46 -7.27 -2.12
C ARG A 73 17.02 -7.45 -2.60
N LEU A 74 16.12 -7.50 -1.63
CA LEU A 74 14.68 -7.40 -1.83
C LEU A 74 14.26 -5.97 -1.48
N THR A 75 13.75 -5.25 -2.46
CA THR A 75 13.16 -3.92 -2.30
C THR A 75 11.65 -4.02 -2.40
N VAL A 76 10.95 -3.39 -1.46
CA VAL A 76 9.49 -3.42 -1.36
C VAL A 76 8.97 -1.99 -1.32
N GLY A 77 7.97 -1.67 -2.14
CA GLY A 77 7.28 -0.37 -2.15
C GLY A 77 7.60 0.48 -3.37
N GLY A 78 7.47 1.80 -3.25
CA GLY A 78 7.68 2.75 -4.34
C GLY A 78 7.41 4.18 -3.90
N GLY A 79 7.90 5.16 -4.65
CA GLY A 79 7.71 6.58 -4.35
C GLY A 79 8.17 6.93 -2.92
N LEU A 80 7.26 7.50 -2.13
CA LEU A 80 7.54 7.97 -0.76
C LEU A 80 7.75 6.85 0.28
N TYR A 81 7.27 5.63 0.00
CA TYR A 81 7.33 4.52 0.95
C TYR A 81 8.03 3.34 0.29
N ARG A 82 9.29 3.12 0.67
CA ARG A 82 10.13 2.06 0.12
C ARG A 82 11.10 1.57 1.19
N GLU A 83 11.25 0.26 1.29
CA GLU A 83 12.25 -0.37 2.15
C GLU A 83 13.03 -1.42 1.39
N SER A 84 14.25 -1.72 1.86
CA SER A 84 15.09 -2.75 1.26
C SER A 84 15.81 -3.59 2.30
N VAL A 85 15.69 -4.91 2.15
CA VAL A 85 16.35 -5.91 2.99
C VAL A 85 17.33 -6.74 2.16
N SER A 86 18.33 -7.34 2.80
CA SER A 86 19.22 -8.31 2.15
C SER A 86 18.47 -9.63 1.93
N LEU A 87 18.64 -10.26 0.77
CA LEU A 87 18.09 -11.59 0.52
C LEU A 87 18.65 -12.64 1.49
N ALA A 88 19.90 -12.49 1.92
CA ALA A 88 20.50 -13.36 2.94
C ALA A 88 19.83 -13.25 4.31
N SER A 89 19.09 -12.16 4.57
CA SER A 89 18.32 -11.99 5.79
C SER A 89 16.91 -12.57 5.70
N VAL A 90 16.44 -12.94 4.51
CA VAL A 90 15.09 -13.49 4.31
C VAL A 90 15.09 -14.97 4.70
N ASP A 91 14.17 -15.36 5.57
CA ASP A 91 13.93 -16.76 5.89
C ASP A 91 12.97 -17.35 4.85
N LEU A 92 13.54 -17.97 3.81
CA LEU A 92 12.78 -18.56 2.71
C LEU A 92 11.86 -19.70 3.17
N GLY A 93 12.25 -20.45 4.21
CA GLY A 93 11.47 -21.58 4.73
C GLY A 93 10.24 -21.15 5.52
N ALA A 94 10.26 -19.92 6.06
CA ALA A 94 9.16 -19.36 6.84
C ALA A 94 8.22 -18.45 6.02
N ILE A 95 8.46 -18.30 4.70
CA ILE A 95 7.54 -17.56 3.82
C ILE A 95 6.22 -18.31 3.74
N ARG A 96 5.13 -17.61 4.02
CA ARG A 96 3.79 -18.21 3.97
C ARG A 96 2.74 -17.23 3.46
N PRO A 97 1.70 -17.71 2.76
CA PRO A 97 0.54 -16.90 2.46
C PRO A 97 -0.21 -16.54 3.75
N LEU A 98 -0.77 -15.34 3.76
CA LEU A 98 -1.66 -14.83 4.80
C LEU A 98 -3.09 -14.83 4.25
N SER A 99 -4.01 -15.41 5.01
CA SER A 99 -5.43 -15.26 4.72
C SER A 99 -5.90 -13.81 4.95
N PRO A 100 -7.02 -13.39 4.35
CA PRO A 100 -7.60 -12.06 4.60
C PRO A 100 -7.94 -11.79 6.08
N VAL A 101 -8.13 -12.85 6.88
CA VAL A 101 -8.44 -12.76 8.32
C VAL A 101 -7.15 -12.63 9.15
N GLU A 102 -6.06 -13.26 8.73
CA GLU A 102 -4.76 -13.15 9.40
C GLU A 102 -4.04 -11.85 9.09
N LEU A 103 -4.17 -11.33 7.87
CA LEU A 103 -3.44 -10.16 7.41
C LEU A 103 -3.57 -8.95 8.38
N PRO A 104 -4.78 -8.55 8.83
CA PRO A 104 -4.91 -7.47 9.81
C PRO A 104 -4.23 -7.76 11.15
N ARG A 105 -4.20 -9.03 11.59
CA ARG A 105 -3.55 -9.43 12.85
C ARG A 105 -2.03 -9.36 12.75
N VAL A 106 -1.48 -9.76 11.60
CA VAL A 106 -0.03 -9.70 11.32
C VAL A 106 0.45 -8.27 11.16
N LEU A 107 -0.34 -7.41 10.53
CA LEU A 107 0.00 -6.00 10.40
C LEU A 107 -0.15 -5.25 11.74
N GLY A 108 -1.28 -5.42 12.42
CA GLY A 108 -1.65 -4.60 13.57
C GLY A 108 -1.87 -3.15 13.20
N THR A 109 -1.38 -2.22 14.03
CA THR A 109 -1.67 -0.80 13.87
C THR A 109 -0.76 -0.16 12.83
N ARG A 110 -1.35 0.56 11.87
CA ARG A 110 -0.60 1.38 10.90
C ARG A 110 0.05 2.55 11.63
N THR A 111 1.37 2.66 11.55
CA THR A 111 2.15 3.74 12.17
C THR A 111 2.50 4.86 11.20
N ASN A 112 2.75 4.54 9.94
CA ASN A 112 2.98 5.51 8.87
C ASN A 112 2.76 4.83 7.52
N GLY A 113 2.04 5.45 6.59
CA GLY A 113 1.78 4.84 5.29
C GLY A 113 0.45 5.23 4.66
N VAL A 114 0.18 4.61 3.52
CA VAL A 114 -1.06 4.72 2.77
C VAL A 114 -1.90 3.48 3.02
N GLY A 115 -3.19 3.65 3.29
CA GLY A 115 -4.12 2.53 3.37
C GLY A 115 -5.47 2.96 2.83
N MET A 116 -5.97 2.14 1.92
CA MET A 116 -7.22 2.32 1.20
C MET A 116 -7.89 0.94 1.04
N PRO A 117 -9.19 0.87 0.72
CA PRO A 117 -9.85 -0.40 0.45
C PRO A 117 -9.09 -1.19 -0.63
N GLY A 118 -8.63 -2.40 -0.27
CA GLY A 118 -7.89 -3.27 -1.17
C GLY A 118 -6.41 -2.89 -1.41
N PHE A 119 -5.86 -1.93 -0.66
CA PHE A 119 -4.44 -1.58 -0.75
C PHE A 119 -3.86 -1.04 0.56
N VAL A 120 -2.68 -1.52 0.94
CA VAL A 120 -1.88 -1.00 2.05
C VAL A 120 -0.41 -0.87 1.66
N LEU A 121 0.22 0.21 2.11
CA LEU A 121 1.63 0.51 1.90
C LEU A 121 2.20 1.22 3.12
N GLY A 122 3.32 0.73 3.66
CA GLY A 122 4.07 1.43 4.70
C GLY A 122 4.31 0.60 5.95
N TRP A 123 4.42 1.28 7.08
CA TRP A 123 4.87 0.77 8.36
C TRP A 123 3.72 0.41 9.30
N PHE A 124 3.79 -0.79 9.86
CA PHE A 124 2.81 -1.36 10.78
C PHE A 124 3.49 -1.93 12.02
N ARG A 125 2.77 -1.92 13.14
CA ARG A 125 3.22 -2.43 14.44
C ARG A 125 2.20 -3.47 14.95
N PRO A 126 2.51 -4.76 14.88
CA PRO A 126 1.69 -5.79 15.52
C PRO A 126 1.78 -5.68 17.04
N GLY A 127 0.77 -6.22 17.74
CA GLY A 127 0.74 -6.25 19.21
C GLY A 127 1.89 -7.07 19.82
N HIS A 128 2.38 -8.06 19.09
CA HIS A 128 3.55 -8.86 19.44
C HIS A 128 4.42 -9.10 18.19
N GLY A 129 5.73 -9.23 18.38
CA GLY A 129 6.69 -9.50 17.30
C GLY A 129 7.34 -8.25 16.70
N LYS A 130 7.94 -8.43 15.52
CA LYS A 130 8.71 -7.40 14.82
C LYS A 130 7.79 -6.35 14.18
N LYS A 131 8.34 -5.17 13.90
CA LYS A 131 7.66 -4.19 13.05
C LYS A 131 7.46 -4.81 11.66
N VAL A 132 6.44 -4.37 10.93
CA VAL A 132 6.19 -4.87 9.57
C VAL A 132 6.21 -3.72 8.58
N PHE A 133 6.93 -3.88 7.47
CA PHE A 133 6.74 -3.03 6.29
C PHE A 133 5.91 -3.79 5.27
N ALA A 134 4.76 -3.24 4.88
CA ALA A 134 3.81 -3.91 4.02
C ALA A 134 3.65 -3.20 2.67
N THR A 135 3.52 -3.99 1.61
CA THR A 135 2.90 -3.59 0.35
C THR A 135 1.94 -4.70 -0.08
N ALA A 136 0.65 -4.47 0.14
CA ALA A 136 -0.39 -5.45 -0.16
C ALA A 136 -1.50 -4.80 -0.97
N GLY A 137 -1.82 -5.36 -2.12
CA GLY A 137 -2.83 -4.92 -3.08
C GLY A 137 -3.82 -6.06 -3.38
N SER A 138 -4.02 -6.36 -4.67
CA SER A 138 -5.03 -7.33 -5.11
C SER A 138 -4.62 -8.81 -5.02
N GLY A 139 -3.33 -9.11 -4.88
CA GLY A 139 -2.82 -10.48 -4.75
C GLY A 139 -2.97 -11.06 -3.34
N THR A 140 -2.71 -12.36 -3.17
CA THR A 140 -2.57 -12.95 -1.82
C THR A 140 -1.32 -12.38 -1.17
N ALA A 141 -1.48 -11.86 0.04
CA ALA A 141 -0.36 -11.36 0.83
C ALA A 141 0.49 -12.53 1.32
N LEU A 142 1.81 -12.40 1.20
CA LEU A 142 2.82 -13.29 1.75
C LEU A 142 3.49 -12.58 2.92
N LEU A 143 3.60 -13.27 4.05
CA LEU A 143 4.55 -12.91 5.09
C LEU A 143 5.93 -13.36 4.64
N VAL A 144 6.89 -12.44 4.67
CA VAL A 144 8.30 -12.68 4.34
C VAL A 144 9.11 -12.31 5.59
N PRO A 145 9.35 -13.28 6.49
CA PRO A 145 10.14 -13.05 7.69
C PRO A 145 11.58 -12.69 7.35
N THR A 146 12.17 -11.81 8.14
CA THR A 146 13.60 -11.50 8.04
C THR A 146 14.30 -11.67 9.37
N SER A 147 15.61 -11.92 9.34
CA SER A 147 16.46 -11.91 10.55
C SER A 147 16.68 -10.51 11.11
N GLY A 148 16.35 -9.45 10.35
CA GLY A 148 16.50 -8.05 10.74
C GLY A 148 15.46 -7.53 11.75
N ALA A 149 15.36 -6.20 11.83
CA ALA A 149 14.49 -5.51 12.80
C ALA A 149 12.99 -5.52 12.46
N PHE A 150 12.64 -5.87 11.23
CA PHE A 150 11.27 -5.87 10.73
C PHE A 150 11.03 -7.01 9.73
N ASP A 151 9.78 -7.45 9.64
CA ASP A 151 9.34 -8.39 8.62
C ASP A 151 8.67 -7.66 7.46
N LEU A 152 8.55 -8.35 6.33
CA LEU A 152 7.89 -7.83 5.15
C LEU A 152 6.56 -8.52 4.93
N VAL A 153 5.57 -7.76 4.46
CA VAL A 153 4.34 -8.33 3.89
C VAL A 153 4.21 -7.83 2.47
N VAL A 154 4.14 -8.75 1.51
CA VAL A 154 4.11 -8.42 0.08
C VAL A 154 3.01 -9.20 -0.62
N SER A 155 2.32 -8.61 -1.60
CA SER A 155 1.34 -9.34 -2.42
C SER A 155 1.70 -9.30 -3.90
N PRO A 156 2.79 -9.96 -4.32
CA PRO A 156 3.13 -10.04 -5.74
C PRO A 156 1.99 -10.72 -6.51
N VAL A 157 1.70 -10.23 -7.72
CA VAL A 157 0.68 -10.83 -8.61
C VAL A 157 1.06 -12.26 -8.97
N ASP A 158 2.34 -12.52 -9.23
CA ASP A 158 2.89 -13.86 -9.45
C ASP A 158 3.73 -14.28 -8.24
N GLN A 159 3.12 -15.06 -7.35
CA GLN A 159 3.75 -15.54 -6.12
C GLN A 159 4.81 -16.61 -6.39
N ALA A 160 4.57 -17.49 -7.35
CA ALA A 160 5.49 -18.58 -7.67
C ALA A 160 6.79 -18.03 -8.24
N ALA A 161 6.70 -17.10 -9.20
CA ALA A 161 7.87 -16.43 -9.75
C ALA A 161 8.59 -15.59 -8.68
N PHE A 162 7.85 -14.92 -7.80
CA PHE A 162 8.45 -14.15 -6.70
C PHE A 162 9.26 -15.04 -5.75
N VAL A 163 8.69 -16.14 -5.25
CA VAL A 163 9.39 -17.04 -4.33
C VAL A 163 10.60 -17.70 -5.01
N ALA A 164 10.47 -18.11 -6.27
CA ALA A 164 11.60 -18.64 -7.05
C ALA A 164 12.74 -17.61 -7.19
N ALA A 165 12.41 -16.33 -7.38
CA ALA A 165 13.39 -15.25 -7.48
C ALA A 165 14.18 -15.03 -6.19
N LEU A 166 13.55 -15.25 -5.02
CA LEU A 166 14.21 -15.12 -3.73
C LEU A 166 15.18 -16.29 -3.45
N GLY A 167 14.87 -17.49 -3.95
CA GLY A 167 15.68 -18.69 -3.75
C GLY A 167 16.82 -18.87 -4.75
N THR A 168 16.94 -18.01 -5.76
CA THR A 168 18.02 -18.11 -6.75
C THR A 168 19.31 -17.53 -6.15
N PRO A 169 20.38 -18.32 -5.91
CA PRO A 169 21.65 -17.78 -5.47
C PRO A 169 22.21 -16.84 -6.56
N ARG A 170 22.52 -15.60 -6.18
CA ARG A 170 23.17 -14.59 -7.03
C ARG A 170 24.25 -13.87 -6.27
#